data_AF-A0A430HJF2-F1
#
_entry.id   AF-A0A430HJF2-F1
#
_cell.length_a   1.000
_cell.length_b   1.000
_cell.length_c   1.000
_cell.angle_alpha   90.00
_cell.angle_beta   90.00
_cell.angle_gamma   90.00
#
_symmetry.space_group_name_H-M   'P 1'
#
loop_
_entity.id
_entity.type
_entity.pdbx_description
1 polymer ?
#
loop_
_entity_poly.entity_id
_entity_poly.type
_entity_poly.pdbx_seq_one_letter_code
_entity_poly.pdbx_strand_id
1 'polypeptide(L)'
;MKIFAELDDAVLNRTVPASNDPIAVATALAAPVRPLRVIGRGDTLTAQKVEVGIILQSMLGTVGAAEYLADNAVHISVSLRVLTKPNLRRSNHDEFGIPTDLDG
;
A
#
# COMPACT_ATOMS: atom_id res chain seq x y z
N MET A 1 27.39 -34.79 38.19
CA MET A 1 28.57 -34.89 37.30
C MET A 1 28.23 -35.93 36.24
N LYS A 2 28.23 -35.51 34.95
CA LYS A 2 27.78 -36.26 33.76
C LYS A 2 26.25 -36.50 33.80
N ILE A 3 25.46 -36.27 32.75
CA ILE A 3 25.62 -36.76 31.39
C ILE A 3 24.93 -35.75 30.44
N PHE A 4 25.73 -35.03 29.65
CA PHE A 4 25.28 -34.51 28.35
C PHE A 4 25.56 -35.62 27.34
N ALA A 5 24.53 -36.39 26.99
CA ALA A 5 24.42 -37.38 25.91
C ALA A 5 22.98 -37.90 26.07
N GLU A 6 22.02 -37.70 25.19
CA GLU A 6 22.01 -38.02 23.77
C GLU A 6 21.20 -36.95 23.04
N LEU A 7 21.88 -36.18 22.22
CA LEU A 7 21.27 -35.46 21.12
C LEU A 7 21.53 -36.33 19.88
N ASP A 8 20.46 -36.58 19.13
CA ASP A 8 20.45 -37.05 17.73
C ASP A 8 20.98 -38.44 17.40
N ASP A 9 20.08 -39.42 17.39
CA ASP A 9 20.10 -40.51 16.38
C ASP A 9 18.71 -40.81 15.79
N ALA A 10 17.62 -40.27 16.37
CA ALA A 10 16.25 -40.51 15.87
C ALA A 10 15.79 -39.52 14.78
N VAL A 11 16.49 -38.39 14.58
CA VAL A 11 16.11 -37.37 13.59
C VAL A 11 16.72 -37.68 12.21
N LEU A 12 17.84 -38.39 12.14
CA LEU A 12 18.60 -38.54 10.90
C LEU A 12 18.14 -39.69 9.99
N ASN A 13 17.24 -40.57 10.44
CA ASN A 13 16.88 -41.77 9.69
C ASN A 13 15.37 -41.96 9.43
N ARG A 14 14.59 -40.86 9.44
CA ARG A 14 13.21 -40.90 8.93
C ARG A 14 13.25 -40.90 7.40
N THR A 15 13.66 -42.02 6.82
CA THR A 15 13.40 -42.35 5.42
C THR A 15 11.88 -42.30 5.26
N VAL A 16 11.37 -41.21 4.70
CA VAL A 16 10.00 -41.14 4.20
C VAL A 16 9.90 -42.26 3.17
N PRO A 17 9.00 -43.25 3.31
CA PRO A 17 8.74 -44.14 2.18
C PRO A 17 8.26 -43.22 1.05
N ALA A 18 9.06 -43.13 -0.01
CA ALA A 18 8.63 -42.50 -1.24
C ALA A 18 7.46 -43.33 -1.78
N SER A 19 6.23 -43.04 -1.32
CA SER A 19 5.04 -43.53 -1.98
C SER A 19 5.06 -42.92 -3.37
N ASN A 20 5.26 -43.77 -4.37
CA ASN A 20 5.29 -43.36 -5.78
C ASN A 20 3.87 -43.10 -6.31
N ASP A 21 2.97 -42.68 -5.42
CA ASP A 21 1.57 -42.39 -5.70
C ASP A 21 1.49 -40.98 -6.29
N PRO A 22 1.24 -40.84 -7.60
CA PRO A 22 1.22 -39.52 -8.25
C PRO A 22 0.11 -38.60 -7.71
N ILE A 23 -0.86 -39.18 -6.99
CA ILE A 23 -1.99 -38.47 -6.39
C ILE A 23 -1.56 -37.68 -5.15
N ALA A 24 -0.67 -38.22 -4.31
CA ALA A 24 -0.25 -37.57 -3.07
C ALA A 24 0.64 -36.33 -3.31
N VAL A 25 1.45 -36.37 -4.37
CA VAL A 25 2.32 -35.25 -4.77
C VAL A 25 1.50 -34.11 -5.40
N ALA A 26 0.41 -34.43 -6.11
CA ALA A 26 -0.47 -33.43 -6.72
C ALA A 26 -1.22 -32.58 -5.67
N THR A 27 -1.56 -33.16 -4.51
CA THR A 27 -2.30 -32.43 -3.46
C THR A 27 -1.45 -31.38 -2.75
N ALA A 28 -0.12 -31.54 -2.66
CA ALA A 28 0.76 -30.58 -1.99
C ALA A 28 1.01 -29.28 -2.78
N LEU A 29 0.77 -29.28 -4.10
CA LEU A 29 1.00 -28.13 -4.98
C LEU A 29 -0.23 -27.23 -5.15
N ALA A 30 -1.38 -27.62 -4.61
CA ALA A 30 -2.60 -26.83 -4.65
C ALA A 30 -2.66 -25.84 -3.47
N ALA A 31 -1.69 -24.93 -3.37
CA ALA A 31 -1.85 -23.76 -2.53
C ALA A 31 -3.04 -22.94 -3.06
N PRO A 32 -4.01 -22.53 -2.21
CA PRO A 32 -5.10 -21.70 -2.68
C PRO A 32 -4.53 -20.41 -3.24
N VAL A 33 -4.75 -20.17 -4.53
CA VAL A 33 -4.41 -18.90 -5.20
C VAL A 33 -5.09 -17.81 -4.40
N ARG A 34 -4.30 -17.07 -3.61
CA ARG A 34 -4.84 -15.98 -2.81
C ARG A 34 -5.38 -14.95 -3.80
N PRO A 35 -6.68 -14.60 -3.76
CA PRO A 35 -7.20 -13.60 -4.67
C PRO A 35 -6.40 -12.31 -4.46
N LEU A 36 -5.94 -11.72 -5.55
CA LEU A 36 -5.34 -10.39 -5.51
C LEU A 36 -6.35 -9.46 -4.86
N ARG A 37 -6.03 -8.96 -3.66
CA ARG A 37 -6.85 -7.95 -3.00
C ARG A 37 -6.74 -6.68 -3.84
N VAL A 38 -7.80 -6.35 -4.57
CA VAL A 38 -7.92 -5.04 -5.20
C VAL A 38 -8.01 -4.01 -4.09
N ILE A 39 -6.87 -3.44 -3.73
CA ILE A 39 -6.78 -2.26 -2.88
C ILE A 39 -7.07 -1.06 -3.79
N GLY A 40 -8.34 -0.85 -4.11
CA GLY A 40 -8.77 0.37 -4.77
C GLY A 40 -8.56 1.53 -3.81
N ARG A 41 -7.47 2.28 -3.98
CA ARG A 41 -7.35 3.59 -3.34
C ARG A 41 -8.41 4.47 -4.02
N GLY A 42 -9.55 4.66 -3.34
CA GLY A 42 -10.58 5.57 -3.83
C GLY A 42 -9.96 6.94 -4.05
N ASP A 43 -9.87 7.38 -5.30
CA ASP A 43 -9.28 8.66 -5.63
C ASP A 43 -10.32 9.75 -5.39
N THR A 44 -10.45 10.14 -4.13
CA THR A 44 -11.46 11.12 -3.72
C THR A 44 -11.11 12.55 -4.14
N LEU A 45 -9.84 12.80 -4.45
CA LEU A 45 -9.34 14.07 -4.94
C LEU A 45 -9.34 14.10 -6.47
N THR A 46 -10.32 14.77 -7.06
CA THR A 46 -10.41 14.99 -8.51
C THR A 46 -9.95 16.38 -8.89
N ALA A 47 -9.53 16.58 -10.15
CA ALA A 47 -9.18 17.91 -10.67
C ALA A 47 -10.32 18.91 -10.48
N GLN A 48 -11.56 18.49 -10.72
CA GLN A 48 -12.75 19.31 -10.53
C GLN A 48 -12.91 19.80 -9.08
N LYS A 49 -12.75 18.91 -8.09
CA LYS A 49 -12.83 19.30 -6.67
C LYS A 49 -11.71 20.25 -6.28
N VAL A 50 -10.52 20.10 -6.86
CA VAL A 50 -9.40 21.03 -6.66
C VAL A 50 -9.76 22.42 -7.20
N GLU A 51 -10.31 22.51 -8.41
CA GLU A 51 -10.74 23.79 -9.01
C GLU A 51 -11.81 24.48 -8.15
N VAL A 52 -12.85 23.74 -7.74
CA VAL A 52 -13.89 24.30 -6.86
C VAL A 52 -13.31 24.76 -5.52
N GLY A 53 -12.41 23.98 -4.92
CA GLY A 53 -11.73 24.36 -3.68
C GLY A 53 -10.92 25.66 -3.81
N ILE A 54 -10.24 25.88 -4.94
CA ILE A 54 -9.49 27.12 -5.21
C ILE A 54 -10.43 28.32 -5.36
N ILE A 55 -11.57 28.13 -6.03
CA ILE A 55 -12.60 29.18 -6.19
C ILE A 55 -13.21 29.52 -4.83
N LEU A 56 -13.58 28.51 -4.03
CA LEU A 56 -14.13 28.75 -2.70
C LEU A 56 -13.12 29.42 -1.78
N GLN A 57 -11.82 29.16 -1.95
CA GLN A 57 -10.78 29.83 -1.18
C GLN A 57 -10.74 31.35 -1.46
N SER A 58 -10.98 31.77 -2.71
CA SER A 58 -11.02 33.20 -3.05
C SER A 58 -12.32 33.87 -2.58
N MET A 59 -13.40 33.10 -2.41
CA MET A 59 -14.72 33.62 -2.00
C MET A 59 -14.93 33.63 -0.48
N LEU A 60 -14.51 32.56 0.21
CA LEU A 60 -14.83 32.28 1.61
C LEU A 60 -13.57 32.17 2.50
N GLY A 61 -12.39 32.30 1.91
CA GLY A 61 -11.13 32.05 2.58
C GLY A 61 -10.80 30.56 2.72
N THR A 62 -9.63 30.27 3.27
CA THR A 62 -9.08 28.91 3.34
C THR A 62 -9.92 27.94 4.18
N VAL A 63 -10.60 28.42 5.22
CA VAL A 63 -11.42 27.58 6.11
C VAL A 63 -12.62 27.01 5.35
N GLY A 64 -13.41 27.85 4.68
CA GLY A 64 -14.58 27.40 3.91
C GLY A 64 -14.20 26.48 2.73
N ALA A 65 -13.04 26.72 2.11
CA ALA A 65 -12.51 25.82 1.08
C ALA A 65 -12.08 24.46 1.66
N ALA A 66 -11.51 24.43 2.86
CA ALA A 66 -11.10 23.19 3.52
C ALA A 66 -12.32 22.36 3.95
N GLU A 67 -13.38 23.01 4.41
CA GLU A 67 -14.67 22.37 4.73
C GLU A 67 -15.27 21.68 3.49
N TYR A 68 -15.34 22.38 2.35
CA TYR A 68 -15.80 21.78 1.10
C TYR A 68 -15.02 20.51 0.72
N LEU A 69 -13.69 20.54 0.86
CA LEU A 69 -12.85 19.37 0.55
C LEU A 69 -13.08 18.23 1.56
N ALA A 70 -13.26 18.55 2.84
CA ALA A 70 -13.58 17.57 3.88
C ALA A 70 -14.93 16.88 3.61
N ASP A 71 -15.97 17.63 3.26
CA ASP A 71 -17.29 17.11 2.88
C ASP A 71 -17.22 16.18 1.67
N ASN A 72 -16.20 16.37 0.82
CA ASN A 72 -15.92 15.56 -0.36
C ASN A 72 -14.97 14.38 -0.10
N ALA A 73 -14.78 14.01 1.17
CA ALA A 73 -13.90 12.93 1.64
C ALA A 73 -12.42 13.11 1.25
N VAL A 74 -11.97 14.36 1.14
CA VAL A 74 -10.55 14.68 0.99
C VAL A 74 -9.93 14.85 2.38
N HIS A 75 -8.86 14.09 2.64
CA HIS A 75 -8.15 14.16 3.91
C HIS A 75 -7.56 15.56 4.15
N ILE A 76 -7.62 16.04 5.39
CA ILE A 76 -7.20 17.41 5.75
C ILE A 76 -5.77 17.76 5.32
N SER A 77 -4.83 16.81 5.40
CA SER A 77 -3.44 17.03 4.97
C SER A 77 -3.34 17.29 3.45
N VAL A 78 -4.19 16.64 2.66
CA VAL A 78 -4.30 16.84 1.21
C VAL A 78 -4.96 18.18 0.92
N SER A 79 -6.04 18.50 1.62
CA SER A 79 -6.73 19.79 1.51
C SER A 79 -5.80 20.97 1.78
N LEU A 80 -5.04 20.92 2.88
CA LEU A 80 -4.06 21.95 3.21
C LEU A 80 -2.98 22.07 2.14
N ARG A 81 -2.44 20.95 1.63
CA ARG A 81 -1.45 20.98 0.55
C ARG A 81 -2.02 21.64 -0.71
N VAL A 82 -3.24 21.28 -1.11
CA VAL A 82 -3.91 21.86 -2.26
C VAL A 82 -4.12 23.36 -2.07
N LEU A 83 -4.60 23.80 -0.91
CA LEU A 83 -4.98 25.20 -0.70
C LEU A 83 -3.80 26.13 -0.40
N THR A 84 -2.73 25.64 0.23
CA THR A 84 -1.64 26.50 0.73
C THR A 84 -0.30 26.27 0.05
N LYS A 85 -0.12 25.14 -0.65
CA LYS A 85 1.14 24.79 -1.32
C LYS A 85 0.90 24.51 -2.82
N PRO A 86 0.56 25.54 -3.62
CA PRO A 86 0.23 25.36 -5.04
C PRO A 86 1.35 24.69 -5.83
N ASN A 87 2.61 24.98 -5.49
CA ASN A 87 3.80 24.39 -6.12
C ASN A 87 3.97 22.89 -5.83
N LEU A 88 3.24 22.33 -4.86
CA LEU A 88 3.27 20.91 -4.51
C LEU A 88 1.97 20.18 -4.90
N ARG A 89 1.08 20.83 -5.68
CA ARG A 89 -0.15 20.20 -6.19
C ARG A 89 0.14 19.09 -7.19
N ARG A 90 1.13 19.31 -8.06
CA ARG A 90 1.82 18.27 -8.82
C ARG A 90 3.14 18.06 -8.08
N SER A 91 3.33 16.93 -7.40
CA SER A 91 4.70 16.54 -7.09
C SER A 91 5.44 16.45 -8.43
N ASN A 92 6.64 17.04 -8.48
CA ASN A 92 7.51 16.90 -9.65
C ASN A 92 7.94 15.44 -9.70
N HIS A 93 7.12 14.63 -10.35
CA HIS A 93 7.48 13.30 -10.78
C HIS A 93 8.01 13.44 -12.20
N ASP A 94 9.18 12.89 -12.45
CA ASP A 94 9.60 12.62 -13.82
C ASP A 94 8.65 11.60 -14.49
N GLU A 95 8.91 11.30 -15.76
CA GLU A 95 8.15 10.29 -16.53
C GLU A 95 8.07 8.92 -15.84
N PHE A 96 8.97 8.66 -14.87
CA PHE A 96 9.10 7.40 -14.15
C PHE A 96 8.53 7.45 -12.71
N GLY A 97 7.92 8.56 -12.29
CA GLY A 97 7.34 8.66 -10.95
C GLY A 97 8.35 9.00 -9.85
N ILE A 98 9.59 9.36 -10.18
CA ILE A 98 10.65 9.66 -9.21
C ILE A 98 10.55 11.13 -8.81
N PRO A 99 10.57 11.45 -7.50
CA PRO A 99 10.64 12.83 -7.03
C PRO A 99 11.93 13.49 -7.54
N THR A 100 11.81 14.56 -8.35
CA THR A 100 12.97 15.25 -8.95
C THR A 100 13.78 16.08 -7.95
N ASP A 101 13.41 16.05 -6.68
CA ASP A 101 14.01 16.80 -5.57
C ASP A 101 15.03 15.98 -4.75
N LEU A 102 15.40 14.78 -5.20
CA LEU A 102 16.38 13.91 -4.53
C LEU A 102 17.83 14.07 -5.04
N ASP A 103 18.09 14.96 -6.00
CA ASP A 103 19.43 15.30 -6.49
C ASP A 103 20.04 16.51 -5.73
N GLY A 104 20.22 16.36 -4.42
CA GLY A 104 20.86 17.34 -3.54
C GLY A 104 22.14 16.82 -2.89
#